data_AF-A0A3C0ZTA4-F1
#
_entry.id   AF-A0A3C0ZTA4-F1
#
_cell.length_a   1.000
_cell.length_b   1.000
_cell.length_c   1.000
_cell.angle_alpha   90.00
_cell.angle_beta   90.00
_cell.angle_gamma   90.00
#
_symmetry.space_group_name_H-M   'P 1'
#
loop_
_entity.id
_entity.type
_entity.pdbx_description
1 polymer ?
#
loop_
_entity_poly.entity_id
_entity_poly.type
_entity_poly.pdbx_seq_one_letter_code
_entity_poly.pdbx_strand_id
1 'polypeptide(L)' 'RDQQKNHAWIKNRQVRELAGSRVLIVGCGSVGTECAKRFKAFGCRITGVDRLAIEAGNG' A
#
# COMPACT_ATOMS: atom_id res chain seq x y z
N ARG A 1 7.14 -1.77 -17.48
CA ARG A 1 6.81 -0.96 -18.67
C ARG A 1 7.92 -1.03 -19.72
N ASP A 2 9.19 -1.00 -19.33
CA ASP A 2 10.30 -0.96 -20.29
C ASP A 2 10.41 -2.24 -21.15
N GLN A 3 10.24 -3.42 -20.55
CA GLN A 3 10.24 -4.69 -21.30
C GLN A 3 9.11 -4.75 -22.35
N GLN A 4 7.93 -4.20 -22.03
CA GLN A 4 6.82 -4.11 -22.98
C GLN A 4 7.13 -3.14 -24.13
N LYS A 5 7.74 -1.97 -23.85
CA LYS A 5 8.16 -0.99 -24.88
C LYS A 5 9.20 -1.56 -25.82
N ASN A 6 10.08 -2.42 -25.32
CA ASN A 6 11.15 -3.05 -26.09
C ASN A 6 10.70 -4.36 -26.78
N HIS A 7 9.40 -4.68 -26.75
CA HIS A 7 8.83 -5.93 -27.26
C HIS A 7 9.54 -7.19 -26.72
N ALA A 8 10.06 -7.12 -25.50
CA ALA A 8 10.83 -8.18 -24.87
C ALA A 8 9.94 -8.96 -23.87
N TRP A 9 9.78 -10.26 -24.11
CA TRP A 9 9.03 -11.15 -23.23
C TRP A 9 9.95 -11.77 -22.17
N ILE A 10 10.21 -11.03 -21.09
CA ILE A 10 11.05 -11.49 -19.97
C ILE A 10 10.18 -11.80 -18.76
N LYS A 11 10.23 -13.05 -18.28
CA LYS A 11 9.52 -13.47 -17.06
C LYS A 11 10.22 -12.90 -15.82
N ASN A 12 9.64 -11.89 -15.19
CA ASN A 12 10.16 -11.33 -13.94
C ASN A 12 9.65 -12.13 -12.73
N ARG A 13 10.53 -12.89 -12.07
CA ARG A 13 10.24 -13.67 -10.86
C ARG A 13 10.43 -12.88 -9.55
N GLN A 14 10.78 -11.60 -9.63
CA GLN A 14 10.98 -10.72 -8.47
C GLN A 14 9.73 -9.93 -8.09
N VAL A 15 8.63 -10.06 -8.84
CA VAL A 15 7.35 -9.45 -8.48
C VAL A 15 6.88 -10.03 -7.15
N ARG A 16 6.66 -9.16 -6.17
CA ARG A 16 6.22 -9.56 -4.82
C ARG A 16 4.72 -9.42 -4.69
N GLU A 17 4.12 -10.34 -3.94
CA GLU A 17 2.71 -10.29 -3.57
C GLU A 17 2.45 -9.20 -2.51
N LEU A 18 1.29 -8.56 -2.60
CA LEU A 18 0.86 -7.57 -1.62
C LEU A 18 0.27 -8.21 -0.36
N ALA A 19 -0.43 -9.34 -0.49
CA ALA A 19 -1.03 -10.03 0.66
C ALA A 19 0.01 -10.33 1.74
N GLY A 20 -0.33 -10.03 3.00
CA GLY A 20 0.56 -10.23 4.16
C GLY A 20 1.72 -9.24 4.29
N SER A 21 1.98 -8.41 3.27
CA SER A 21 3.01 -7.37 3.30
C SER A 21 2.67 -6.29 4.34
N ARG A 22 3.70 -5.60 4.82
CA ARG A 22 3.56 -4.43 5.70
C ARG A 22 3.61 -3.15 4.86
N VAL A 23 2.62 -2.28 5.05
CA VAL A 23 2.49 -0.99 4.35
C VAL A 23 2.53 0.13 5.39
N LEU A 24 3.44 1.09 5.20
CA LEU A 24 3.49 2.33 5.96
C LEU A 24 2.80 3.44 5.17
N ILE A 25 1.79 4.07 5.76
CA ILE A 25 1.12 5.25 5.21
C ILE A 25 1.63 6.48 5.96
N VAL A 26 2.23 7.42 5.23
CA VAL A 26 2.70 8.71 5.76
C VAL A 26 1.71 9.79 5.37
N GLY A 27 1.07 10.41 6.35
CA GLY A 27 -0.06 11.32 6.19
C GLY A 27 -1.39 10.56 6.16
N CYS A 28 -2.22 10.73 7.19
CA CYS A 28 -3.47 10.01 7.42
C CYS A 28 -4.71 10.87 7.18
N GLY A 29 -4.61 11.87 6.30
CA GLY A 29 -5.75 12.60 5.76
C GLY A 29 -6.60 11.77 4.79
N SER A 30 -7.40 12.45 3.95
CA SER A 30 -8.31 11.79 3.00
C SER A 30 -7.61 10.76 2.09
N VAL A 31 -6.53 11.15 1.41
CA VAL A 31 -5.81 10.28 0.48
C VAL A 31 -5.18 9.08 1.20
N GLY A 32 -4.47 9.32 2.30
CA GLY A 32 -3.80 8.26 3.06
C GLY A 32 -4.78 7.24 3.62
N THR A 33 -5.93 7.71 4.13
CA THR A 33 -7.00 6.85 4.63
C THR A 33 -7.60 5.99 3.53
N GLU A 34 -7.88 6.57 2.36
CA GLU A 34 -8.41 5.82 1.21
C GLU A 34 -7.39 4.80 0.64
N CYS A 35 -6.10 5.15 0.64
CA CYS A 35 -5.03 4.20 0.34
C CYS A 35 -5.00 3.05 1.35
N ALA A 36 -5.07 3.34 2.65
CA ALA A 36 -5.07 2.35 3.72
C ALA A 36 -6.23 1.35 3.55
N LYS A 37 -7.45 1.81 3.26
CA LYS A 37 -8.62 0.94 3.01
C LYS A 37 -8.37 -0.07 1.90
N ARG A 38 -7.76 0.36 0.78
CA ARG A 38 -7.46 -0.51 -0.37
C ARG A 38 -6.36 -1.52 -0.05
N PHE A 39 -5.29 -1.10 0.63
CA PHE A 39 -4.25 -2.03 1.09
C PHE A 39 -4.80 -3.03 2.11
N LYS A 40 -5.76 -2.62 2.95
CA LYS A 40 -6.40 -3.51 3.92
C LYS A 40 -7.20 -4.59 3.19
N ALA A 41 -7.94 -4.21 2.14
CA ALA A 41 -8.68 -5.14 1.30
C ALA A 41 -7.75 -6.14 0.58
N PHE A 42 -6.51 -5.76 0.27
CA PHE A 42 -5.49 -6.68 -0.25
C PHE A 42 -4.81 -7.55 0.82
N GLY A 43 -5.26 -7.52 2.07
CA GLY A 43 -4.69 -8.33 3.15
C GLY A 43 -3.35 -7.82 3.67
N CYS A 44 -3.01 -6.56 3.43
CA CYS A 44 -1.80 -5.95 4.00
C CYS A 44 -1.99 -5.63 5.49
N ARG A 45 -0.87 -5.61 6.22
CA ARG A 45 -0.77 -5.03 7.56
C ARG A 45 -0.35 -3.56 7.44
N ILE A 46 -1.10 -2.65 8.05
CA ILE A 46 -0.93 -1.21 7.81
C ILE A 46 -0.51 -0.52 9.09
N THR A 47 0.48 0.36 8.98
CA THR A 47 0.86 1.34 10.00
C THR A 47 0.66 2.73 9.41
N GLY A 48 -0.05 3.61 10.11
CA GLY A 48 -0.23 5.01 9.74
C GLY A 48 0.63 5.92 10.61
N VAL A 49 1.22 6.96 10.02
CA VAL A 49 1.95 8.01 10.74
C VAL A 49 1.46 9.36 10.24
N ASP A 50 1.07 10.23 11.17
CA ASP A 50 0.70 11.61 10.89
C ASP A 50 1.30 12.53 11.95
N ARG A 51 1.33 13.84 11.66
CA ARG A 51 1.78 14.87 12.60
C ARG A 51 0.85 15.01 13.80
N LEU A 52 -0.42 14.65 13.63
CA LEU A 52 -1.43 14.65 14.67
C LEU A 52 -1.83 13.20 14.95
N ALA A 53 -1.72 12.79 16.21
CA ALA A 53 -2.33 11.54 16.63
C ALA A 53 -3.85 11.72 16.62
N ILE A 54 -4.51 11.11 15.65
CA ILE A 54 -5.96 10.95 15.69
C ILE A 54 -6.21 9.71 16.55
N GLU A 55 -6.68 9.92 17.77
CA GLU A 55 -7.13 8.81 18.59
C GLU A 55 -8.33 8.16 17.91
N ALA A 56 -8.29 6.83 17.78
CA ALA A 56 -9.45 6.09 17.32
C ALA A 56 -10.52 6.25 18.40
N GLY A 57 -11.52 7.08 18.14
CA GLY A 57 -12.65 7.26 19.04
C GLY A 57 -13.27 5.90 19.37
N ASN A 58 -13.40 5.60 20.66
CA ASN A 58 -14.13 4.44 21.15
C ASN A 58 -15.59 4.57 20.72
N GLY A 59 -15.95 3.94 19.61
CA GLY A 59 -17.32 3.73 19.15
C GLY A 59 -17.66 2.26 19.28
#